data_AF-A0A4S0JEV4-F1
#
_entry.id   AF-A0A4S0JEV4-F1
#
_cell.length_a   1.000
_cell.length_b   1.000
_cell.length_c   1.000
_cell.angle_alpha   90.00
_cell.angle_beta   90.00
_cell.angle_gamma   90.00
#
_symmetry.space_group_name_H-M   'P 1'
#
loop_
_entity.id
_entity.type
_entity.pdbx_description
1 polymer ?
#
loop_
_entity_poly.entity_id
_entity_poly.type
_entity_poly.pdbx_seq_one_letter_code
_entity_poly.pdbx_strand_id
1 'polypeptide(L)'
;MEAADFMPGAAAIAAIKKDIGTYEATRASVARRVKWRVPLFVGLVVVFVALIAWLFNKVADPHEQWFSTPHVFLYVIGFAASVLLYFQAMKPATRLQQSFRDTLLPIIFGFIRDVHYQHGGRPNSFDRLPRETVGPFNRQSFDDVVSGRYEEFPFELYETELREGNGK
;
A
#
# COMPACT_ATOMS: atom_id res chain seq x y z
N MET A 1 9.56 34.29 -17.29
CA MET A 1 8.61 33.44 -16.52
C MET A 1 9.28 33.14 -15.21
N GLU A 2 8.66 33.56 -14.12
CA GLU A 2 9.15 33.24 -12.77
C GLU A 2 8.40 32.01 -12.24
N ALA A 3 9.01 31.28 -11.30
CA ALA A 3 8.38 30.10 -10.70
C ALA A 3 7.00 30.40 -10.07
N ALA A 4 6.77 31.66 -9.67
CA ALA A 4 5.51 32.14 -9.12
C ALA A 4 4.34 32.05 -10.13
N ASP A 5 4.62 32.14 -11.44
CA ASP A 5 3.61 32.03 -12.50
C ASP A 5 3.06 30.60 -12.63
N PHE A 6 3.77 29.61 -12.08
CA PHE A 6 3.38 28.20 -12.08
C PHE A 6 2.76 27.74 -10.75
N MET A 7 2.66 28.63 -9.76
CA MET A 7 2.13 28.30 -8.45
C MET A 7 0.60 28.42 -8.43
N PRO A 8 -0.13 27.45 -7.85
CA PRO A 8 -1.58 27.54 -7.73
C PRO A 8 -2.00 28.77 -6.92
N GLY A 9 -3.04 29.47 -7.39
CA GLY A 9 -3.57 30.65 -6.71
C GLY A 9 -4.10 30.35 -5.30
N ALA A 10 -4.27 31.39 -4.48
CA ALA A 10 -4.67 31.26 -3.07
C ALA A 10 -5.97 30.45 -2.85
N ALA A 11 -6.93 30.56 -3.77
CA ALA A 11 -8.17 29.78 -3.73
C ALA A 11 -7.94 28.27 -3.95
N ALA A 12 -7.06 27.90 -4.89
CA ALA A 12 -6.67 26.51 -5.13
C ALA A 12 -5.91 25.93 -3.93
N ILE A 13 -4.98 26.71 -3.35
CA ILE A 13 -4.28 26.33 -2.12
C ILE A 13 -5.26 26.07 -0.97
N ALA A 14 -6.29 26.92 -0.81
CA ALA A 14 -7.30 26.75 0.24
C ALA A 14 -8.16 25.50 0.02
N ALA A 15 -8.54 25.19 -1.23
CA ALA A 15 -9.26 23.98 -1.58
C ALA A 15 -8.43 22.72 -1.29
N ILE A 16 -7.17 22.69 -1.73
CA ILE A 16 -6.22 21.60 -1.46
C ILE A 16 -6.09 21.34 0.05
N LYS A 17 -5.95 22.40 0.86
CA LYS A 17 -5.87 22.28 2.32
C LYS A 17 -7.13 21.64 2.94
N LYS A 18 -8.32 22.02 2.46
CA LYS A 18 -9.60 21.47 2.93
C LYS A 18 -9.70 19.98 2.60
N ASP A 19 -9.31 19.60 1.40
CA ASP A 19 -9.40 18.22 0.94
C ASP A 19 -8.38 17.32 1.65
N ILE A 20 -7.15 17.81 1.88
CA ILE A 20 -6.16 17.16 2.75
C ILE A 20 -6.71 16.94 4.16
N GLY A 21 -7.40 17.95 4.73
CA GLY A 21 -8.01 17.82 6.06
C GLY A 21 -9.09 16.73 6.12
N THR A 22 -9.91 16.62 5.08
CA THR A 22 -10.95 15.57 4.97
C THR A 22 -10.32 14.18 4.84
N TYR A 23 -9.24 14.09 4.07
CA TYR A 23 -8.47 12.87 3.92
C TYR A 23 -7.82 12.43 5.26
N GLU A 24 -7.17 13.34 5.98
CA GLU A 24 -6.53 13.03 7.27
C GLU A 24 -7.54 12.56 8.31
N ALA A 25 -8.75 13.14 8.35
CA ALA A 25 -9.83 12.68 9.22
C ALA A 25 -10.24 11.22 8.90
N THR A 26 -10.35 10.89 7.61
CA THR A 26 -10.65 9.53 7.15
C THR A 26 -9.53 8.57 7.52
N ARG A 27 -8.26 8.96 7.30
CA ARG A 27 -7.07 8.20 7.64
C ARG A 27 -6.99 7.90 9.14
N ALA A 28 -7.25 8.88 9.99
CA ALA A 28 -7.27 8.70 11.45
C ALA A 28 -8.31 7.68 11.89
N SER A 29 -9.50 7.68 11.27
CA SER A 29 -10.57 6.72 11.59
C SER A 29 -10.20 5.27 11.22
N VAL A 30 -9.55 5.08 10.06
CA VAL A 30 -9.10 3.76 9.58
C VAL A 30 -7.92 3.26 10.41
N ALA A 31 -6.95 4.13 10.72
CA ALA A 31 -5.82 3.79 11.57
C ALA A 31 -6.28 3.33 12.96
N ARG A 32 -7.29 3.99 13.54
CA ARG A 32 -7.89 3.59 14.82
C ARG A 32 -8.57 2.23 14.75
N ARG A 33 -9.23 1.91 13.64
CA ARG A 33 -9.87 0.61 13.41
C ARG A 33 -8.85 -0.53 13.26
N VAL A 34 -7.75 -0.29 12.56
CA VAL A 34 -6.68 -1.29 12.39
C VAL A 34 -5.94 -1.55 13.69
N LYS A 35 -5.64 -0.49 14.47
CA LYS A 35 -4.98 -0.58 15.79
C LYS A 35 -5.68 -1.54 16.77
N TRP A 36 -7.01 -1.65 16.70
CA TRP A 36 -7.76 -2.56 17.56
C TRP A 36 -8.00 -3.93 16.93
N ARG A 37 -8.17 -4.00 15.61
CA ARG A 37 -8.41 -5.28 14.92
C ARG A 37 -7.23 -6.23 15.03
N VAL A 38 -6.00 -5.73 14.81
CA VAL A 38 -4.80 -6.58 14.81
C VAL A 38 -4.58 -7.29 16.16
N PRO A 39 -4.52 -6.59 17.31
CA PRO A 39 -4.34 -7.25 18.60
C PRO A 39 -5.55 -8.12 19.00
N LEU A 40 -6.77 -7.75 18.59
CA LEU A 40 -7.95 -8.58 18.86
C LEU A 40 -7.89 -9.91 18.12
N PHE A 41 -7.67 -9.90 16.80
CA PHE A 41 -7.67 -11.13 16.00
C PHE A 41 -6.47 -12.03 16.33
N VAL A 42 -5.27 -11.46 16.43
CA VAL A 42 -4.07 -12.24 16.79
C VAL A 42 -4.16 -12.71 18.24
N GLY A 43 -4.64 -11.85 19.15
CA GLY A 43 -4.83 -12.20 20.56
C GLY A 43 -5.83 -13.34 20.76
N LEU A 44 -6.94 -13.36 20.01
CA LEU A 44 -7.91 -14.45 20.06
C LEU A 44 -7.29 -15.79 19.63
N VAL A 45 -6.43 -15.80 18.62
CA VAL A 45 -5.72 -17.02 18.19
C VAL A 45 -4.77 -17.50 19.28
N VAL A 46 -4.01 -16.59 19.90
CA VAL A 46 -3.10 -16.94 21.00
C VAL A 46 -3.87 -17.53 22.17
N VAL A 47 -4.99 -16.93 22.57
CA VAL A 47 -5.86 -17.45 23.64
C VAL A 47 -6.41 -18.82 23.27
N PHE A 48 -6.88 -18.99 22.04
CA PHE A 48 -7.38 -20.29 21.56
C PHE A 48 -6.30 -21.38 21.61
N VAL A 49 -5.11 -21.09 21.09
CA VAL A 49 -3.96 -22.02 21.12
C VAL A 49 -3.58 -22.37 22.55
N ALA A 50 -3.56 -21.38 23.46
CA ALA A 50 -3.25 -21.62 24.86
C ALA A 50 -4.30 -22.52 25.55
N LEU A 51 -5.59 -22.32 25.26
CA LEU A 51 -6.67 -23.15 25.79
C LEU A 51 -6.59 -24.60 25.29
N ILE A 52 -6.32 -24.80 24.00
CA ILE A 52 -6.19 -26.15 23.43
C ILE A 52 -4.92 -26.84 23.93
N ALA A 53 -3.79 -26.13 24.05
CA ALA A 53 -2.58 -26.66 24.65
C ALA A 53 -2.81 -27.07 26.13
N TRP A 54 -3.52 -26.24 26.89
CA TRP A 54 -3.90 -26.59 28.25
C TRP A 54 -4.77 -27.85 28.32
N LEU A 55 -5.71 -28.02 27.37
CA LEU A 55 -6.53 -29.23 27.27
C LEU A 55 -5.69 -30.46 26.92
N PHE A 56 -4.73 -30.34 25.99
CA PHE A 56 -3.81 -31.42 25.67
C PHE A 56 -2.99 -31.85 26.89
N ASN A 57 -2.55 -30.91 27.72
CA ASN A 57 -1.86 -31.25 28.98
C ASN A 57 -2.72 -32.00 30.01
N LYS A 58 -4.06 -31.92 29.93
CA LYS A 58 -4.94 -32.72 30.80
C LYS A 58 -4.95 -34.20 30.42
N VAL A 59 -4.57 -34.52 29.18
CA VAL A 59 -4.61 -35.88 28.63
C VAL A 59 -3.19 -36.42 28.37
N ALA A 60 -2.20 -35.54 28.31
CA ALA A 60 -0.80 -35.89 28.04
C ALA A 60 -0.12 -36.58 29.23
N ASP A 61 0.82 -37.46 28.91
CA ASP A 61 1.77 -38.03 29.88
C ASP A 61 2.55 -36.89 30.58
N PRO A 62 2.75 -36.95 31.91
CA PRO A 62 3.52 -35.96 32.66
C PRO A 62 4.90 -35.61 32.05
N HIS A 63 5.53 -36.54 31.34
CA HIS A 63 6.85 -36.32 30.74
C HIS A 63 6.83 -35.61 29.38
N GLU A 64 5.67 -35.48 28.73
CA GLU A 64 5.52 -34.87 27.39
C GLU A 64 4.66 -33.60 27.38
N GLN A 65 4.34 -33.06 28.55
CA GLN A 65 3.53 -31.85 28.68
C GLN A 65 4.15 -30.67 27.91
N TRP A 66 3.30 -29.90 27.23
CA TRP A 66 3.65 -28.72 26.41
C TRP A 66 4.47 -28.97 25.14
N PHE A 67 5.19 -30.08 25.05
CA PHE A 67 6.12 -30.38 23.96
C PHE A 67 5.81 -31.66 23.17
N SER A 68 4.73 -32.37 23.51
CA SER A 68 4.31 -33.53 22.72
C SER A 68 4.00 -33.15 21.27
N THR A 69 4.06 -34.13 20.36
CA THR A 69 3.80 -33.93 18.94
C THR A 69 2.51 -33.14 18.65
N PRO A 70 1.36 -33.39 19.32
CA PRO A 70 0.15 -32.57 19.16
C PRO A 70 0.33 -31.08 19.49
N HIS A 71 1.13 -30.73 20.52
CA HIS A 71 1.40 -29.33 20.87
C HIS A 71 2.20 -28.63 19.79
N VAL A 72 3.24 -29.28 19.28
CA VAL A 72 4.08 -28.70 18.22
C VAL A 72 3.24 -28.42 16.97
N PHE A 73 2.39 -29.36 16.55
CA PHE A 73 1.46 -29.13 15.43
C PHE A 73 0.49 -27.98 15.70
N LEU A 74 -0.08 -27.92 16.91
CA LEU A 74 -0.97 -26.82 17.31
C LEU A 74 -0.28 -25.46 17.23
N TYR A 75 0.97 -25.35 17.69
CA TYR A 75 1.73 -24.10 17.65
C TYR A 75 2.06 -23.68 16.21
N VAL A 76 2.49 -24.62 15.36
CA VAL A 76 2.79 -24.34 13.95
C VAL A 76 1.54 -23.87 13.20
N ILE A 77 0.41 -24.56 13.41
CA ILE A 77 -0.88 -24.19 12.80
C ILE A 77 -1.36 -22.84 13.34
N GLY A 78 -1.28 -22.62 14.65
CA GLY A 78 -1.65 -21.36 15.31
C GLY A 78 -0.81 -20.19 14.82
N PHE A 79 0.49 -20.40 14.60
CA PHE A 79 1.40 -19.43 14.02
C PHE A 79 1.01 -19.09 12.58
N ALA A 80 0.82 -20.10 11.73
CA ALA A 80 0.40 -19.90 10.34
C ALA A 80 -0.95 -19.15 10.25
N ALA A 81 -1.93 -19.52 11.09
CA ALA A 81 -3.21 -18.84 11.18
C ALA A 81 -3.07 -17.37 11.64
N SER A 82 -2.20 -17.11 12.61
CA SER A 82 -1.91 -15.75 13.10
C SER A 82 -1.31 -14.88 11.99
N VAL A 83 -0.38 -15.42 11.21
CA VAL A 83 0.23 -14.73 10.06
C VAL A 83 -0.84 -14.38 9.02
N LEU A 84 -1.72 -15.32 8.66
CA LEU A 84 -2.81 -15.08 7.71
C LEU A 84 -3.79 -14.01 8.21
N LEU A 85 -4.19 -14.09 9.48
CA LEU A 85 -5.10 -13.12 10.09
C LEU A 85 -4.47 -11.73 10.25
N TYR A 86 -3.17 -11.67 10.53
CA TYR A 86 -2.41 -10.42 10.52
C TYR A 86 -2.49 -9.75 9.14
N PHE A 87 -2.16 -10.48 8.07
CA PHE A 87 -2.27 -9.95 6.70
C PHE A 87 -3.69 -9.51 6.36
N GLN A 88 -4.71 -10.29 6.76
CA GLN A 88 -6.11 -9.94 6.55
C GLN A 88 -6.54 -8.68 7.33
N ALA A 89 -6.07 -8.54 8.57
CA ALA A 89 -6.33 -7.37 9.42
C ALA A 89 -5.61 -6.11 8.92
N MET A 90 -4.49 -6.28 8.21
CA MET A 90 -3.70 -5.20 7.59
C MET A 90 -4.22 -4.74 6.22
N LYS A 91 -5.03 -5.55 5.51
CA LYS A 91 -5.65 -5.17 4.21
C LYS A 91 -6.28 -3.76 4.17
N PRO A 92 -6.97 -3.26 5.21
CA PRO A 92 -7.52 -1.91 5.21
C PRO A 92 -6.45 -0.82 5.24
N ALA A 93 -5.30 -1.07 5.91
CA ALA A 93 -4.20 -0.12 5.98
C ALA A 93 -3.46 -0.01 4.63
N THR A 94 -3.23 -1.14 3.96
CA THR A 94 -2.64 -1.15 2.61
C THR A 94 -3.57 -0.52 1.58
N ARG A 95 -4.88 -0.80 1.64
CA ARG A 95 -5.88 -0.11 0.79
C ARG A 95 -5.93 1.39 1.05
N LEU A 96 -5.81 1.83 2.29
CA LEU A 96 -5.77 3.25 2.63
C LEU A 96 -4.51 3.91 2.05
N GLN A 97 -3.36 3.26 2.14
CA GLN A 97 -2.11 3.75 1.56
C GLN A 97 -2.15 3.82 0.03
N GLN A 98 -2.82 2.86 -0.64
CA GLN A 98 -3.08 2.95 -2.07
C GLN A 98 -4.06 4.08 -2.40
N SER A 99 -5.17 4.19 -1.64
CA SER A 99 -6.13 5.28 -1.83
C SER A 99 -5.54 6.67 -1.56
N PHE A 100 -4.51 6.78 -0.71
CA PHE A 100 -3.73 8.00 -0.53
C PHE A 100 -3.17 8.45 -1.87
N ARG A 101 -2.48 7.55 -2.59
CA ARG A 101 -1.88 7.86 -3.89
C ARG A 101 -2.96 8.21 -4.91
N ASP A 102 -4.00 7.39 -4.99
CA ASP A 102 -5.13 7.59 -5.92
C ASP A 102 -5.92 8.89 -5.68
N THR A 103 -6.00 9.34 -4.43
CA THR A 103 -6.89 10.45 -4.05
C THR A 103 -6.12 11.75 -3.84
N LEU A 104 -4.99 11.72 -3.11
CA LEU A 104 -4.24 12.94 -2.81
C LEU A 104 -3.39 13.44 -3.97
N LEU A 105 -2.86 12.57 -4.84
CA LEU A 105 -2.13 13.06 -6.01
C LEU A 105 -3.03 13.90 -6.92
N PRO A 106 -4.24 13.45 -7.30
CA PRO A 106 -5.15 14.30 -8.08
C PRO A 106 -5.59 15.58 -7.37
N ILE A 107 -5.74 15.56 -6.03
CA ILE A 107 -6.09 16.76 -5.26
C ILE A 107 -4.95 17.77 -5.26
N ILE A 108 -3.72 17.33 -4.95
CA ILE A 108 -2.52 18.20 -4.94
C ILE A 108 -2.30 18.80 -6.33
N PHE A 109 -2.53 18.01 -7.38
CA PHE A 109 -2.46 18.45 -8.77
C PHE A 109 -3.76 19.03 -9.31
N GLY A 110 -4.80 19.25 -8.50
CA GLY A 110 -6.15 19.66 -8.95
C GLY A 110 -6.22 21.05 -9.59
N PHE A 111 -5.12 21.81 -9.58
CA PHE A 111 -4.95 23.04 -10.36
C PHE A 111 -4.70 22.77 -11.86
N ILE A 112 -4.51 21.52 -12.22
CA ILE A 112 -4.29 21.02 -13.57
C ILE A 112 -5.62 20.45 -14.09
N ARG A 113 -5.98 20.71 -15.35
CA ARG A 113 -7.17 20.14 -15.98
C ARG A 113 -6.95 18.67 -16.34
N ASP A 114 -7.99 17.84 -16.25
CA ASP A 114 -7.98 16.43 -16.67
C ASP A 114 -6.93 15.55 -15.97
N VAL A 115 -6.68 15.74 -14.67
CA VAL A 115 -5.69 14.94 -13.94
C VAL A 115 -6.13 13.48 -13.84
N HIS A 116 -5.25 12.59 -14.30
CA HIS A 116 -5.43 11.14 -14.20
C HIS A 116 -4.21 10.48 -13.57
N TYR A 117 -4.43 9.66 -12.55
CA TYR A 117 -3.42 8.81 -11.93
C TYR A 117 -3.66 7.35 -12.31
N GLN A 118 -2.58 6.64 -12.65
CA GLN A 118 -2.60 5.22 -12.95
C GLN A 118 -1.39 4.54 -12.30
N HIS A 119 -1.65 3.45 -11.56
CA HIS A 119 -0.61 2.60 -10.98
C HIS A 119 -0.37 1.35 -11.85
N GLY A 120 0.88 1.03 -12.14
CA GLY A 120 1.28 -0.15 -12.93
C GLY A 120 1.00 -0.04 -14.44
N GLY A 121 0.53 1.11 -14.91
CA GLY A 121 0.17 1.33 -16.31
C GLY A 121 1.37 1.72 -17.17
N ARG A 122 1.41 1.27 -18.44
CA ARG A 122 2.39 1.77 -19.41
C ARG A 122 2.04 3.23 -19.78
N PRO A 123 2.95 4.20 -19.59
CA PRO A 123 2.72 5.60 -19.95
C PRO A 123 2.58 5.75 -21.47
N ASN A 124 1.71 6.66 -21.92
CA ASN A 124 1.45 6.88 -23.34
C ASN A 124 2.63 7.53 -24.07
N SER A 125 3.43 8.31 -23.35
CA SER A 125 4.60 9.02 -23.89
C SER A 125 5.85 8.16 -23.95
N PHE A 126 5.92 7.05 -23.22
CA PHE A 126 7.12 6.22 -23.15
C PHE A 126 7.52 5.68 -24.54
N ASP A 127 6.54 5.27 -25.35
CA ASP A 127 6.78 4.77 -26.71
C ASP A 127 7.22 5.85 -27.70
N ARG A 128 7.11 7.12 -27.32
CA ARG A 128 7.51 8.29 -28.14
C ARG A 128 8.90 8.79 -27.80
N LEU A 129 9.52 8.29 -26.73
CA LEU A 129 10.87 8.70 -26.36
C LEU A 129 11.89 8.17 -27.38
N PRO A 130 12.88 9.00 -27.79
CA PRO A 130 13.97 8.53 -28.63
C PRO A 130 14.70 7.37 -27.95
N ARG A 131 15.09 6.36 -28.72
CA ARG A 131 15.81 5.19 -28.19
C ARG A 131 17.15 5.57 -27.56
N GLU A 132 17.72 6.67 -28.05
CA GLU A 132 18.94 7.30 -27.54
C GLU A 132 18.76 7.83 -26.11
N THR A 133 17.54 8.23 -25.75
CA THR A 133 17.20 8.72 -24.39
C THR A 133 16.94 7.58 -23.42
N VAL A 134 16.36 6.48 -23.91
CA VAL A 134 15.92 5.35 -23.07
C VAL A 134 17.03 4.30 -22.88
N GLY A 135 17.96 4.19 -23.84
CA GLY A 135 19.02 3.19 -23.82
C GLY A 135 18.51 1.76 -24.11
N PRO A 136 19.42 0.77 -24.19
CA PRO A 136 19.03 -0.64 -24.30
C PRO A 136 18.47 -1.16 -22.97
N PHE A 137 17.39 -1.94 -23.04
CA PHE A 137 16.79 -2.62 -21.90
C PHE A 137 16.07 -3.88 -22.36
N ASN A 138 15.91 -4.86 -21.48
CA ASN A 138 15.14 -6.08 -21.75
C ASN A 138 14.09 -6.38 -20.67
N ARG A 139 14.05 -5.60 -19.59
CA ARG A 139 12.97 -5.57 -18.62
C ARG A 139 12.58 -4.12 -18.35
N GLN A 140 11.29 -3.90 -18.19
CA GLN A 140 10.72 -2.59 -17.90
C GLN A 140 9.56 -2.75 -16.92
N SER A 141 9.48 -1.84 -15.94
CA SER A 141 8.34 -1.69 -15.05
C SER A 141 7.99 -0.23 -14.87
N PHE A 142 6.70 0.03 -14.77
CA PHE A 142 6.13 1.35 -14.52
C PHE A 142 5.38 1.27 -13.21
N ASP A 143 5.67 2.19 -12.27
CA ASP A 143 5.00 2.19 -10.96
C ASP A 143 3.85 3.19 -10.96
N ASP A 144 4.18 4.48 -10.96
CA ASP A 144 3.20 5.56 -10.86
C ASP A 144 3.21 6.41 -12.13
N VAL A 145 2.02 6.70 -12.68
CA VAL A 145 1.81 7.58 -13.84
C VAL A 145 0.81 8.66 -13.46
N VAL A 146 1.17 9.93 -13.64
CA VAL A 146 0.32 11.11 -13.45
C VAL A 146 0.27 11.88 -14.76
N SER A 147 -0.91 12.07 -15.33
CA SER A 147 -1.11 12.84 -16.55
C SER A 147 -2.14 13.95 -16.34
N GLY A 148 -2.09 14.98 -17.18
CA GLY A 148 -3.04 16.09 -17.14
C GLY A 148 -2.71 17.18 -18.16
N ARG A 149 -3.38 18.33 -18.02
CA ARG A 149 -3.22 19.50 -18.89
C ARG A 149 -3.05 20.76 -18.05
N TYR A 150 -1.91 21.43 -18.18
CA TYR A 150 -1.64 22.73 -17.55
C TYR A 150 -1.62 23.81 -18.64
N GLU A 151 -2.49 24.83 -18.54
CA GLU A 151 -2.55 25.95 -19.52
C GLU A 151 -2.52 25.50 -21.01
N GLU A 152 -3.31 24.48 -21.34
CA GLU A 152 -3.36 23.81 -22.66
C GLU A 152 -2.20 22.86 -23.02
N PHE A 153 -1.13 22.82 -22.23
CA PHE A 153 -0.04 21.87 -22.42
C PHE A 153 -0.36 20.52 -21.75
N PRO A 154 -0.50 19.43 -22.53
CA PRO A 154 -0.59 18.10 -21.96
C PRO A 154 0.76 17.69 -21.37
N PHE A 155 0.74 17.06 -20.19
CA PHE A 155 1.93 16.44 -19.61
C PHE A 155 1.60 15.04 -19.11
N GLU A 156 2.67 14.24 -18.96
CA GLU A 156 2.66 12.94 -18.33
C GLU A 156 3.96 12.79 -17.54
N LEU A 157 3.88 12.62 -16.23
CA LEU A 157 4.99 12.28 -15.34
C LEU A 157 4.83 10.82 -14.93
N TYR A 158 5.92 10.06 -14.94
CA TYR A 158 5.86 8.67 -14.53
C TYR A 158 7.19 8.15 -13.99
N GLU A 159 7.08 7.17 -13.09
CA GLU A 159 8.21 6.40 -12.59
C GLU A 159 8.43 5.17 -13.49
N THR A 160 9.64 5.05 -14.02
CA THR A 160 10.06 3.95 -14.90
C THR A 160 11.33 3.32 -14.35
N GLU A 161 11.33 1.99 -14.25
CA GLU A 161 12.55 1.22 -14.05
C GLU A 161 12.85 0.41 -15.33
N LEU A 162 14.05 0.61 -15.88
CA LEU A 162 14.57 -0.10 -17.04
C LEU A 162 15.78 -0.89 -16.61
N ARG A 163 15.79 -2.19 -16.95
CA ARG A 163 16.90 -3.08 -16.63
C ARG A 163 17.39 -3.75 -17.89
N GLU A 164 18.71 -3.84 -18.00
CA GLU A 164 19.43 -4.65 -18.97
C GLU A 164 20.09 -5.80 -18.21
N GLY A 165 19.64 -7.03 -18.46
CA GLY A 165 20.25 -8.22 -17.85
C GLY A 165 20.62 -9.25 -18.92
N ASN A 166 21.86 -9.70 -18.96
CA ASN A 166 22.20 -10.90 -19.71
C ASN A 166 21.52 -12.08 -19.02
N GLY A 167 20.49 -12.67 -19.64
CA GLY A 167 19.77 -13.81 -19.09
C GLY A 167 20.74 -14.94 -18.73
N LYS A 168 21.08 -15.04 -17.45
CA LYS A 168 21.69 -16.17 -16.77
C LYS A 168 21.07 -16.26 -15.38
#